data_AF-A0A964FHB0-F1
#
_entry.id   AF-A0A964FHB0-F1
#
_cell.length_a   1.000
_cell.length_b   1.000
_cell.length_c   1.000
_cell.angle_alpha   90.00
_cell.angle_beta   90.00
_cell.angle_gamma   90.00
#
_symmetry.space_group_name_H-M   'P 1'
#
loop_
_entity.id
_entity.type
_entity.pdbx_description
1 polymer ?
#
loop_
_entity_poly.entity_id
_entity_poly.type
_entity_poly.pdbx_seq_one_letter_code
_entity_poly.pdbx_strand_id
1 'polypeptide(L)'
;MSQDSDRIVEQLTTQLRTIQEQLSKLTRRFDDLEHNLGEVSRLPAKICQLEDDLMLLGDRYRYQDLQKYLVDKNWFEADKETIRLILAVTSKEIEELTPEDIQRFPCNDLMVIDRLWLKYSDGRFGFSPQLKAYQELGGNFDTTIEQNQQLIETWGEGLGWRKDNRWLPCSELDFSLNAPIGCHPSR
;
A
#
# COMPACT_ATOMS: atom_id res chain seq x y z
N MET A 1 -46.47 -55.40 -34.40
CA MET A 1 -46.30 -53.94 -34.37
C MET A 1 -46.38 -53.34 -32.97
N SER A 2 -47.18 -53.90 -32.03
CA SER A 2 -47.31 -53.36 -30.67
C SER A 2 -46.03 -53.47 -29.80
N GLN A 3 -45.33 -54.61 -29.86
CA GLN A 3 -44.15 -54.88 -29.01
C GLN A 3 -42.93 -54.00 -29.31
N ASP A 4 -42.71 -53.60 -30.57
CA ASP A 4 -41.60 -52.70 -30.93
C ASP A 4 -41.85 -51.28 -30.43
N SER A 5 -43.12 -50.84 -30.43
CA SER A 5 -43.50 -49.52 -29.95
C SER A 5 -43.32 -49.39 -28.45
N ASP A 6 -43.70 -50.42 -27.67
CA ASP A 6 -43.50 -50.44 -26.22
C ASP A 6 -42.01 -50.41 -25.86
N ARG A 7 -41.18 -51.15 -26.60
CA ARG A 7 -39.72 -51.18 -26.39
C ARG A 7 -39.05 -49.84 -26.67
N ILE A 8 -39.50 -49.11 -27.68
CA ILE A 8 -39.03 -47.75 -27.99
C ILE A 8 -39.44 -46.77 -26.88
N VAL A 9 -40.68 -46.86 -26.39
CA VAL A 9 -41.19 -46.00 -25.30
C VAL A 9 -40.42 -46.23 -23.99
N GLU A 10 -40.09 -47.48 -23.66
CA GLU A 10 -39.29 -47.84 -22.48
C GLU A 10 -37.83 -47.35 -22.59
N GLN A 11 -37.27 -47.41 -23.80
CA GLN A 11 -35.93 -46.91 -24.07
C GLN A 11 -35.86 -45.37 -23.96
N LEU A 12 -36.87 -44.66 -24.47
CA LEU A 12 -36.99 -43.20 -24.36
C LEU A 12 -37.21 -42.74 -22.92
N THR A 13 -38.05 -43.43 -22.13
CA THR A 13 -38.24 -43.09 -20.71
C THR A 13 -36.96 -43.31 -19.90
N THR A 14 -36.19 -44.36 -20.21
CA THR A 14 -34.89 -44.60 -19.58
C THR A 14 -33.88 -43.49 -19.92
N GLN A 15 -33.83 -43.07 -21.18
CA GLN A 15 -32.98 -41.95 -21.62
C GLN A 15 -33.40 -40.62 -20.96
N LEU A 16 -34.70 -40.33 -20.89
CA LEU A 16 -35.23 -39.12 -20.24
C LEU A 16 -34.83 -39.06 -18.76
N ARG A 17 -34.98 -40.18 -18.04
CA ARG A 17 -34.57 -40.30 -16.63
C ARG A 17 -33.07 -40.04 -16.46
N THR A 18 -32.26 -40.58 -17.37
CA THR A 18 -30.80 -40.40 -17.35
C THR A 18 -30.42 -38.94 -17.56
N ILE A 19 -31.08 -38.26 -18.50
CA ILE A 19 -30.86 -36.82 -18.77
C ILE A 19 -31.28 -35.97 -17.56
N GLN A 20 -32.40 -36.29 -16.92
CA GLN A 20 -32.84 -35.59 -15.70
C GLN A 20 -31.84 -35.73 -14.55
N GLU A 21 -31.31 -36.94 -14.33
CA GLU A 21 -30.25 -37.17 -13.35
C GLU A 21 -28.98 -36.38 -13.69
N GLN A 22 -28.55 -36.40 -14.95
CA GLN A 22 -27.39 -35.62 -15.41
C GLN A 22 -27.58 -34.12 -15.23
N LEU A 23 -28.77 -33.59 -15.56
CA LEU A 23 -29.10 -32.17 -15.37
C LEU A 23 -29.08 -31.80 -13.89
N SER A 24 -29.67 -32.63 -13.01
CA SER A 24 -29.63 -32.38 -11.57
C SER A 24 -28.20 -32.35 -11.01
N LYS A 25 -27.32 -33.22 -11.52
CA LYS A 25 -25.90 -33.25 -11.15
C LYS A 25 -25.17 -32.02 -11.68
N LEU A 26 -25.52 -31.55 -12.88
CA LEU A 26 -24.94 -30.36 -13.48
C LEU A 26 -25.35 -29.09 -12.72
N THR A 27 -26.61 -28.97 -12.32
CA THR A 27 -27.10 -27.85 -11.50
C THR A 27 -26.33 -27.76 -10.19
N ARG A 28 -26.18 -28.86 -9.46
CA ARG A 28 -25.38 -28.87 -8.22
C ARG A 28 -23.93 -28.42 -8.44
N ARG A 29 -23.30 -28.89 -9.51
CA ARG A 29 -21.93 -28.45 -9.86
C ARG A 29 -21.87 -26.97 -10.20
N PHE A 30 -22.93 -26.40 -10.77
CA PHE A 30 -23.00 -24.98 -11.07
C PHE A 30 -23.13 -24.16 -9.78
N ASP A 31 -24.00 -24.59 -8.85
CA ASP A 31 -24.14 -23.97 -7.52
C ASP A 31 -22.80 -24.00 -6.75
N ASP A 32 -22.08 -25.13 -6.80
CA ASP A 32 -20.75 -25.27 -6.18
C ASP A 32 -19.73 -24.30 -6.83
N LEU A 33 -19.77 -24.13 -8.15
CA LEU A 33 -18.88 -23.21 -8.88
C LEU A 33 -19.18 -21.76 -8.53
N GLU A 34 -20.45 -21.36 -8.45
CA GLU A 34 -20.85 -20.01 -8.04
C GLU A 34 -20.38 -19.71 -6.61
N HIS A 35 -20.53 -20.67 -5.70
CA HIS A 35 -20.03 -20.54 -4.33
C HIS A 35 -18.50 -20.36 -4.28
N ASN A 36 -17.77 -21.23 -4.99
CA ASN A 36 -16.30 -21.17 -5.05
C ASN A 36 -15.80 -19.86 -5.66
N LEU A 37 -16.48 -19.35 -6.71
CA LEU A 37 -16.16 -18.06 -7.30
C LEU A 37 -16.32 -16.92 -6.30
N GLY A 38 -17.38 -16.97 -5.48
CA GLY A 38 -17.58 -16.05 -4.37
C GLY A 38 -16.44 -16.06 -3.36
N GLU A 39 -15.94 -17.24 -2.97
CA GLU A 39 -14.78 -17.34 -2.07
C GLU A 39 -13.48 -16.84 -2.72
N VAL A 40 -13.22 -17.19 -3.98
CA VAL A 40 -12.04 -16.74 -4.73
C VAL A 40 -12.03 -15.22 -4.89
N SER A 41 -13.19 -14.60 -5.11
CA SER A 41 -13.31 -13.14 -5.24
C SER A 41 -12.90 -12.36 -3.98
N ARG A 42 -12.92 -12.99 -2.80
CA ARG A 42 -12.51 -12.38 -1.52
C ARG A 42 -11.04 -12.55 -1.20
N LEU A 43 -10.33 -13.43 -1.91
CA LEU A 43 -8.91 -13.70 -1.65
C LEU A 43 -8.02 -12.46 -1.78
N PRO A 44 -8.19 -11.56 -2.77
CA PRO A 44 -7.35 -10.36 -2.86
C PRO A 44 -7.42 -9.49 -1.60
N ALA A 45 -8.61 -9.28 -1.05
CA ALA A 45 -8.78 -8.51 0.18
C ALA A 45 -8.12 -9.20 1.39
N LYS A 46 -8.25 -10.52 1.51
CA LYS A 46 -7.58 -11.30 2.56
C LYS A 46 -6.06 -11.26 2.42
N ILE A 47 -5.53 -11.32 1.20
CA ILE A 47 -4.10 -11.22 0.91
C ILE A 47 -3.59 -9.83 1.33
N CYS A 48 -4.26 -8.75 0.93
CA CYS A 48 -3.87 -7.40 1.36
C CYS A 48 -3.86 -7.27 2.88
N GLN A 49 -4.86 -7.84 3.56
CA GLN A 49 -4.93 -7.80 5.02
C GLN A 49 -3.82 -8.64 5.68
N LEU A 50 -3.50 -9.81 5.14
CA LEU A 50 -2.39 -10.63 5.63
C LEU A 50 -1.04 -9.97 5.37
N GLU A 51 -0.85 -9.28 4.24
CA GLU A 51 0.36 -8.51 3.96
C GLU A 51 0.54 -7.37 4.96
N ASP A 52 -0.52 -6.60 5.24
CA ASP A 52 -0.52 -5.58 6.29
C ASP A 52 -0.18 -6.19 7.65
N ASP A 53 -0.80 -7.32 7.97
CA ASP A 53 -0.60 -8.01 9.22
C ASP A 53 0.83 -8.54 9.38
N LEU A 54 1.41 -9.13 8.33
CA LEU A 54 2.76 -9.68 8.27
C LEU A 54 3.83 -8.59 8.34
N MET A 55 3.61 -7.48 7.66
CA MET A 55 4.46 -6.29 7.69
C MET A 55 4.61 -5.73 9.11
N LEU A 56 3.63 -6.01 9.96
CA LEU A 56 3.48 -5.45 11.29
C LEU A 56 3.73 -6.45 12.43
N LEU A 57 4.07 -7.72 12.18
CA LEU A 57 4.04 -8.78 13.22
C LEU A 57 4.95 -8.58 14.45
N GLY A 58 5.99 -7.75 14.39
CA GLY A 58 6.78 -7.35 15.57
C GLY A 58 6.33 -6.02 16.21
N ASP A 59 5.74 -5.13 15.42
CA ASP A 59 5.61 -3.71 15.72
C ASP A 59 4.23 -3.12 15.35
N ARG A 60 3.20 -3.97 15.22
CA ARG A 60 1.87 -3.57 14.76
C ARG A 60 1.33 -2.41 15.56
N TYR A 61 1.44 -2.50 16.88
CA TYR A 61 1.02 -1.44 17.79
C TYR A 61 1.77 -0.13 17.59
N ARG A 62 3.03 -0.18 17.15
CA ARG A 62 3.85 0.99 16.93
C ARG A 62 3.39 1.78 15.70
N TYR A 63 3.08 1.09 14.59
CA TYR A 63 2.73 1.74 13.32
C TYR A 63 1.23 1.85 13.04
N GLN A 64 0.38 1.37 13.94
CA GLN A 64 -1.07 1.31 13.74
C GLN A 64 -1.69 2.68 13.48
N ASP A 65 -1.28 3.71 14.22
CA ASP A 65 -1.80 5.07 14.05
C ASP A 65 -1.38 5.65 12.70
N LEU A 66 -0.12 5.45 12.30
CA LEU A 66 0.37 5.86 10.97
C LEU A 66 -0.45 5.19 9.87
N GLN A 67 -0.62 3.87 9.94
CA GLN A 67 -1.42 3.12 8.98
C GLN A 67 -2.84 3.66 8.90
N LYS A 68 -3.47 3.92 10.05
CA LYS A 68 -4.84 4.46 10.12
C LYS A 68 -4.94 5.82 9.41
N TYR A 69 -4.05 6.76 9.73
CA TYR A 69 -4.06 8.08 9.09
C TYR A 69 -3.84 8.00 7.58
N LEU A 70 -2.97 7.10 7.13
CA LEU A 70 -2.71 6.87 5.71
C LEU A 70 -3.90 6.24 4.98
N VAL A 71 -4.56 5.25 5.59
CA VAL A 71 -5.81 4.65 5.06
C VAL A 71 -6.89 5.73 4.89
N ASP A 72 -7.03 6.60 5.89
CA ASP A 72 -7.99 7.70 5.89
C ASP A 72 -7.56 8.88 4.98
N LYS A 73 -6.38 8.80 4.34
CA LYS A 73 -5.77 9.86 3.53
C LYS A 73 -5.60 11.18 4.29
N ASN A 74 -5.46 11.11 5.61
CA ASN A 74 -5.15 12.24 6.46
C ASN A 74 -3.64 12.45 6.50
N TRP A 75 -3.10 12.99 5.41
CA TRP A 75 -1.65 13.12 5.20
C TRP A 75 -0.98 13.99 6.25
N PHE A 76 -1.66 15.01 6.77
CA PHE A 76 -1.13 15.88 7.82
C PHE A 76 -0.89 15.14 9.14
N GLU A 77 -1.87 14.33 9.59
CA GLU A 77 -1.68 13.54 10.80
C GLU A 77 -0.72 12.37 10.57
N ALA A 78 -0.69 11.78 9.37
CA ALA A 78 0.30 10.78 9.00
C ALA A 78 1.74 11.32 9.02
N ASP A 79 1.94 12.56 8.57
CA ASP A 79 3.23 13.26 8.61
C ASP A 79 3.71 13.46 10.05
N LYS A 80 2.84 14.00 10.90
CA LYS A 80 3.11 14.18 12.34
C LYS A 80 3.45 12.86 13.03
N GLU A 81 2.69 11.82 12.73
CA GLU A 81 2.92 10.50 13.30
C GLU A 81 4.23 9.88 12.81
N THR A 82 4.62 10.11 11.56
CA THR A 82 5.91 9.66 11.01
C THR A 82 7.08 10.25 11.80
N ILE A 83 7.05 11.55 12.09
CA ILE A 83 8.08 12.20 12.92
C ILE A 83 8.08 11.59 14.32
N ARG A 84 6.91 11.43 14.94
CA ARG A 84 6.79 10.85 16.29
C ARG A 84 7.45 9.47 16.36
N LEU A 85 7.29 8.65 15.32
CA LEU A 85 7.91 7.33 15.21
C LEU A 85 9.43 7.42 15.07
N ILE A 86 9.94 8.34 14.24
CA ILE A 86 11.38 8.56 14.10
C ILE A 86 12.00 9.01 15.42
N LEU A 87 11.39 9.99 16.09
CA LEU A 87 11.87 10.51 17.38
C LEU A 87 11.80 9.47 18.50
N ALA A 88 10.78 8.60 18.49
CA ALA A 88 10.67 7.51 19.46
C ALA A 88 11.82 6.49 19.32
N VAL A 89 12.32 6.27 18.10
CA VAL A 89 13.43 5.34 17.83
C VAL A 89 14.78 5.99 18.15
N THR A 90 14.96 7.26 17.81
CA THR A 90 16.22 7.99 18.08
C THR A 90 16.34 8.47 19.53
N SER A 91 15.21 8.58 20.25
CA SER A 91 15.12 9.17 21.60
C SER A 91 15.68 10.60 21.65
N LYS A 92 15.43 11.39 20.60
CA LYS A 92 15.88 12.77 20.45
C LYS A 92 14.72 13.69 20.08
N GLU A 93 14.93 14.99 20.25
CA GLU A 93 14.06 16.02 19.67
C GLU A 93 14.43 16.25 18.20
N ILE A 94 13.49 16.80 17.43
CA ILE A 94 13.68 16.98 15.98
C ILE A 94 14.83 17.95 15.67
N GLU A 95 15.04 18.97 16.51
CA GLU A 95 16.14 19.94 16.37
C GLU A 95 17.52 19.34 16.70
N GLU A 96 17.56 18.16 17.33
CA GLU A 96 18.79 17.48 17.74
C GLU A 96 19.18 16.31 16.82
N LEU A 97 18.33 15.98 15.83
CA LEU A 97 18.62 14.93 14.86
C LEU A 97 19.78 15.34 13.95
N THR A 98 20.82 14.51 13.93
CA THR A 98 21.96 14.67 13.02
C THR A 98 21.97 13.60 11.93
N PRO A 99 22.68 13.82 10.81
CA PRO A 99 22.86 12.78 9.78
C PRO A 99 23.42 11.46 10.34
N GLU A 100 24.28 11.50 11.36
CA GLU A 100 24.84 10.31 12.01
C GLU A 100 23.77 9.51 12.79
N ASP A 101 22.77 10.18 13.36
CA ASP A 101 21.65 9.50 14.02
C ASP A 101 20.79 8.77 12.99
N ILE A 102 20.51 9.42 11.87
CA ILE A 102 19.75 8.84 10.76
C ILE A 102 20.52 7.67 10.13
N GLN A 103 21.85 7.75 10.04
CA GLN A 103 22.69 6.64 9.57
C GLN A 103 22.58 5.39 10.46
N ARG A 104 22.33 5.57 11.77
CA ARG A 104 22.14 4.48 12.73
C ARG A 104 20.68 4.06 12.87
N PHE A 105 19.76 4.73 12.18
CA PHE A 105 18.34 4.43 12.24
C PHE A 105 18.10 2.99 11.75
N PRO A 106 17.31 2.18 12.47
CA PRO A 106 17.04 0.81 12.06
C PRO A 106 16.39 0.75 10.66
N CYS A 107 17.04 0.05 9.73
CA CYS A 107 16.53 -0.03 8.35
C CYS A 107 15.12 -0.62 8.26
N ASN A 108 14.79 -1.60 9.12
CA ASN A 108 13.47 -2.22 9.12
C ASN A 108 12.37 -1.21 9.41
N ASP A 109 12.58 -0.35 10.40
CA ASP A 109 11.65 0.70 10.79
C ASP A 109 11.41 1.69 9.66
N LEU A 110 12.50 2.16 9.04
CA LEU A 110 12.42 3.08 7.91
C LEU A 110 11.68 2.45 6.72
N MET A 111 11.96 1.17 6.44
CA MET A 111 11.28 0.42 5.39
C MET A 111 9.79 0.23 5.65
N VAL A 112 9.37 0.02 6.90
CA VAL A 112 7.96 -0.12 7.24
C VAL A 112 7.23 1.21 7.00
N ILE A 113 7.79 2.32 7.50
CA ILE A 113 7.22 3.66 7.31
C ILE A 113 7.11 3.99 5.81
N ASP A 114 8.20 3.82 5.05
CA ASP A 114 8.22 4.12 3.62
C ASP A 114 7.20 3.30 2.83
N ARG A 115 7.13 1.99 3.10
CA ARG A 115 6.17 1.12 2.40
C ARG A 115 4.71 1.44 2.76
N LEU A 116 4.42 1.87 3.99
CA LEU A 116 3.08 2.33 4.35
C LEU A 116 2.71 3.58 3.52
N TRP A 117 3.60 4.57 3.48
CA TRP A 117 3.40 5.77 2.66
C TRP A 117 3.19 5.42 1.18
N LEU A 118 4.06 4.58 0.61
CA LEU A 118 3.94 4.12 -0.78
C LEU A 118 2.60 3.42 -1.05
N LYS A 119 2.20 2.48 -0.19
CA LYS A 119 0.98 1.68 -0.39
C LYS A 119 -0.27 2.55 -0.43
N TYR A 120 -0.42 3.45 0.54
CA TYR A 120 -1.66 4.22 0.68
C TYR A 120 -1.70 5.48 -0.18
N SER A 121 -0.55 5.94 -0.68
CA SER A 121 -0.44 7.10 -1.60
C SER A 121 -0.36 6.72 -3.08
N ASP A 122 -0.51 5.45 -3.44
CA ASP A 122 -0.31 4.95 -4.81
C ASP A 122 1.10 5.26 -5.36
N GLY A 123 2.10 5.05 -4.50
CA GLY A 123 3.51 5.26 -4.80
C GLY A 123 3.95 6.73 -4.90
N ARG A 124 3.07 7.69 -4.61
CA ARG A 124 3.38 9.12 -4.74
C ARG A 124 4.22 9.67 -3.61
N PHE A 125 4.03 9.17 -2.40
CA PHE A 125 4.64 9.68 -1.17
C PHE A 125 5.49 8.59 -0.50
N GLY A 126 6.49 9.02 0.27
CA GLY A 126 7.48 8.17 0.92
C GLY A 126 8.91 8.70 0.76
N PHE A 127 9.82 8.13 1.53
CA PHE A 127 11.25 8.38 1.44
C PHE A 127 11.86 7.86 0.14
N SER A 128 11.32 6.76 -0.43
CA SER A 128 11.80 6.23 -1.71
C SER A 128 11.60 7.20 -2.89
N PRO A 129 10.40 7.79 -3.11
CA PRO A 129 10.21 8.85 -4.10
C PRO A 129 11.08 10.10 -3.85
N GLN A 130 11.26 10.49 -2.60
CA GLN A 130 12.13 11.60 -2.21
C GLN A 130 13.59 11.35 -2.59
N LEU A 131 14.12 10.18 -2.24
CA LEU A 131 15.47 9.75 -2.58
C LEU A 131 15.66 9.70 -4.10
N LYS A 132 14.66 9.18 -4.83
CA LYS A 132 14.70 9.16 -6.30
C LYS A 132 14.80 10.57 -6.87
N ALA A 133 13.97 11.50 -6.41
CA ALA A 133 14.03 12.90 -6.84
C ALA A 133 15.39 13.55 -6.51
N TYR A 134 15.96 13.24 -5.35
CA TYR A 134 17.29 13.72 -4.96
C TYR A 134 18.39 13.21 -5.91
N GLN A 135 18.35 11.92 -6.23
CA GLN A 135 19.30 11.27 -7.14
C GLN A 135 19.17 11.78 -8.59
N GLU A 136 17.97 12.06 -9.05
CA GLU A 136 17.73 12.65 -10.39
C GLU A 136 18.36 14.04 -10.54
N LEU A 137 18.57 14.76 -9.44
CA LEU A 137 19.30 16.03 -9.40
C LEU A 137 20.83 15.86 -9.32
N GLY A 138 21.33 14.63 -9.33
CA GLY A 138 22.75 14.31 -9.14
C GLY A 138 23.15 14.11 -7.67
N GLY A 139 22.18 14.11 -6.76
CA GLY A 139 22.39 13.83 -5.35
C GLY A 139 22.92 12.42 -5.09
N ASN A 140 23.87 12.32 -4.18
CA ASN A 140 24.51 11.10 -3.75
C ASN A 140 24.93 11.21 -2.27
N PHE A 141 25.50 10.13 -1.74
CA PHE A 141 25.91 10.05 -0.34
C PHE A 141 26.85 11.20 0.09
N ASP A 142 27.84 11.54 -0.74
CA ASP A 142 28.80 12.60 -0.42
C ASP A 142 28.09 13.96 -0.34
N THR A 143 27.23 14.27 -1.31
CA THR A 143 26.46 15.53 -1.31
C THR A 143 25.49 15.65 -0.12
N THR A 144 25.00 14.52 0.40
CA THR A 144 24.15 14.47 1.60
C THR A 144 24.97 14.80 2.85
N ILE A 145 26.16 14.22 3.00
CA ILE A 145 27.07 14.49 4.12
C ILE A 145 27.55 15.95 4.08
N GLU A 146 27.91 16.44 2.90
CA GLU A 146 28.36 17.83 2.71
C GLU A 146 27.22 18.85 2.86
N GLN A 147 25.97 18.38 2.94
CA GLN A 147 24.77 19.22 3.00
C GLN A 147 24.76 20.26 1.87
N ASN A 148 24.95 19.80 0.63
CA ASN A 148 25.06 20.68 -0.54
C ASN A 148 23.81 21.57 -0.68
N GLN A 149 23.95 22.85 -0.33
CA GLN A 149 22.82 23.76 -0.19
C GLN A 149 22.05 23.95 -1.50
N GLN A 150 22.75 24.12 -2.63
CA GLN A 150 22.09 24.35 -3.93
C GLN A 150 21.24 23.15 -4.34
N LEU A 151 21.75 21.94 -4.11
CA LEU A 151 21.04 20.70 -4.39
C LEU A 151 19.82 20.56 -3.46
N ILE A 152 19.99 20.81 -2.16
CA ILE A 152 18.90 20.75 -1.16
C ILE A 152 17.80 21.74 -1.50
N GLU A 153 18.13 22.98 -1.89
CA GLU A 153 17.15 23.99 -2.27
C GLU A 153 16.38 23.60 -3.53
N THR A 154 17.08 23.11 -4.56
CA THR A 154 16.45 22.63 -5.81
C THR A 154 15.55 21.43 -5.57
N TRP A 155 16.00 20.51 -4.71
CA TRP A 155 15.23 19.34 -4.30
C TRP A 155 13.97 19.75 -3.53
N GLY A 156 14.10 20.66 -2.57
CA GLY A 156 12.97 21.22 -1.82
C GLY A 156 11.96 21.94 -2.69
N GLU A 157 12.39 22.64 -3.75
CA GLU A 157 11.48 23.23 -4.74
C GLU A 157 10.71 22.15 -5.51
N GLY A 158 11.41 21.09 -5.95
CA GLY A 158 10.79 19.97 -6.67
C GLY A 158 9.77 19.19 -5.83
N LEU A 159 10.02 19.06 -4.53
CA LEU A 159 9.11 18.41 -3.59
C LEU A 159 8.00 19.33 -3.06
N GLY A 160 8.03 20.62 -3.39
CA GLY A 160 7.05 21.61 -2.92
C GLY A 160 7.26 22.10 -1.48
N TRP A 161 8.41 21.81 -0.88
CA TRP A 161 8.79 22.32 0.45
C TRP A 161 9.32 23.75 0.42
N ARG A 162 9.71 24.22 -0.76
CA ARG A 162 10.33 25.52 -0.95
C ARG A 162 9.69 26.26 -2.12
N LYS A 163 9.40 27.55 -1.93
CA LYS A 163 8.80 28.42 -2.95
C LYS A 163 9.27 29.85 -2.79
N ASP A 164 9.52 30.54 -3.90
CA ASP A 164 9.89 31.96 -3.93
C ASP A 164 11.07 32.31 -2.99
N ASN A 165 12.09 31.46 -2.99
CA ASN A 165 13.26 31.59 -2.11
C ASN A 165 13.03 31.39 -0.61
N ARG A 166 11.92 30.74 -0.23
CA ARG A 166 11.56 30.49 1.18
C ARG A 166 11.16 29.04 1.42
N TRP A 167 11.67 28.46 2.50
CA TRP A 167 11.18 27.19 3.04
C TRP A 167 9.80 27.38 3.68
N LEU A 168 8.84 26.57 3.26
CA LEU A 168 7.47 26.64 3.76
C LEU A 168 7.38 25.94 5.13
N PRO A 169 6.69 26.51 6.11
CA PRO A 169 6.34 25.77 7.32
C PRO A 169 5.35 24.66 6.97
N CYS A 170 5.32 23.58 7.76
CA CYS A 170 4.46 22.42 7.48
C CYS A 170 2.99 22.80 7.30
N SER A 171 2.47 23.77 8.04
CA SER A 171 1.07 24.23 7.90
C SER A 171 0.73 24.85 6.54
N GLU A 172 1.73 25.20 5.73
CA GLU A 172 1.57 25.79 4.38
C GLU A 172 1.79 24.76 3.25
N LEU A 173 2.15 23.51 3.57
CA LEU A 173 2.32 22.45 2.57
C LEU A 173 0.98 21.93 2.05
N ASP A 174 0.98 21.42 0.83
CA ASP A 174 -0.20 20.79 0.23
C ASP A 174 -0.36 19.35 0.74
N PHE A 175 -1.33 19.10 1.61
CA PHE A 175 -1.70 17.76 2.09
C PHE A 175 -2.84 17.16 1.26
N SER A 176 -2.75 17.27 -0.06
CA SER A 176 -3.66 16.61 -0.99
C SER A 176 -2.87 15.73 -1.96
N LEU A 177 -3.60 14.91 -2.73
CA LEU A 177 -2.97 14.11 -3.79
C LEU A 177 -2.48 14.94 -4.99
N ASN A 178 -2.72 16.26 -5.00
CA ASN A 178 -2.15 17.16 -6.01
C ASN A 178 -0.72 17.60 -5.66
N ALA A 179 -0.28 17.40 -4.41
CA ALA A 179 1.06 17.74 -3.97
C ALA A 179 2.12 17.00 -4.80
N PRO A 180 3.33 17.55 -5.02
CA PRO A 180 4.37 16.89 -5.80
C PRO A 180 4.69 15.46 -5.33
N ILE A 181 5.20 14.63 -6.24
CA ILE A 181 5.69 13.29 -5.87
C ILE A 181 6.84 13.44 -4.87
N GLY A 182 6.78 12.68 -3.77
CA GLY A 182 7.73 12.76 -2.66
C GLY A 182 7.48 13.90 -1.68
N CYS A 183 6.42 14.70 -1.84
CA CYS A 183 6.16 15.83 -0.94
C CYS A 183 5.98 15.41 0.54
N HIS A 184 5.45 14.21 0.79
CA HIS A 184 5.28 13.69 2.15
C HIS A 184 5.98 12.33 2.30
N PRO A 185 6.45 11.98 3.51
CA PRO A 185 6.50 12.82 4.72
C PRO A 185 7.53 13.98 4.61
N SER A 186 7.23 15.14 5.17
CA SER A 186 7.91 16.43 4.91
C SER A 186 8.87 16.90 6.00
N ARG A 187 8.97 16.17 7.11
CA ARG A 187 9.75 16.53 8.29
C ARG A 187 10.62 15.40 8.80
#